data_AF-A0A1E5NXV1-F1
#
_entry.id   AF-A0A1E5NXV1-F1
#
_cell.length_a   1.000
_cell.length_b   1.000
_cell.length_c   1.000
_cell.angle_alpha   90.00
_cell.angle_beta   90.00
_cell.angle_gamma   90.00
#
_symmetry.space_group_name_H-M   'P 1'
#
loop_
_entity.id
_entity.type
_entity.pdbx_description
1 polymer ?
#
loop_
_entity_poly.entity_id
_entity_poly.type
_entity_poly.pdbx_seq_one_letter_code
_entity_poly.pdbx_strand_id
1 'polypeptide(L)' 'MPRPCFPDDLLQLELDVMRTYEHLAQQPRPDTAALRRRLIAVSWALAAHPYWAEPGRSPAARVALRRQARAQSDAPAVKA' A
#
# COMPACT_ATOMS: atom_id res chain seq x y z
N MET A 1 20.58 -3.47 -8.79
CA MET A 1 20.09 -3.38 -7.40
C MET A 1 19.05 -4.48 -7.21
N PRO A 2 19.26 -5.47 -6.33
CA PRO A 2 18.25 -6.49 -6.06
C PRO A 2 16.99 -5.82 -5.51
N ARG A 3 15.84 -6.16 -6.08
CA ARG A 3 14.55 -5.65 -5.61
C ARG A 3 14.23 -6.36 -4.30
N PRO A 4 13.99 -5.67 -3.19
CA PRO A 4 13.63 -6.33 -1.94
C PRO A 4 12.38 -7.17 -2.16
N CYS A 5 12.45 -8.45 -1.81
CA CYS A 5 11.31 -9.35 -1.87
C CYS A 5 10.42 -9.03 -0.67
N PHE A 6 9.35 -8.27 -0.90
CA PHE A 6 8.33 -8.02 0.12
C PHE A 6 7.32 -9.17 0.12
N PRO A 7 6.77 -9.53 1.29
CA PRO A 7 5.62 -10.41 1.37
C PRO A 7 4.44 -9.89 0.53
N ASP A 8 3.71 -10.81 -0.12
CA ASP A 8 2.59 -10.45 -1.01
C ASP A 8 1.47 -9.76 -0.24
N ASP A 9 1.18 -10.19 0.98
CA ASP A 9 0.19 -9.56 1.88
C ASP A 9 0.57 -8.12 2.22
N LEU A 10 1.85 -7.85 2.46
CA LEU A 10 2.35 -6.50 2.68
C LEU A 10 2.20 -5.61 1.44
N LEU A 11 2.44 -6.18 0.25
CA LEU A 11 2.23 -5.49 -1.02
C LEU A 11 0.74 -5.21 -1.26
N GLN A 12 -0.14 -6.18 -0.98
CA GLN A 12 -1.59 -6.00 -1.09
C GLN A 12 -2.09 -4.87 -0.18
N LEU A 13 -1.56 -4.76 1.05
CA LEU A 13 -1.91 -3.67 1.96
C LEU A 13 -1.53 -2.30 1.38
N GLU A 14 -0.33 -2.14 0.83
CA GLU A 14 0.08 -0.86 0.21
C GLU A 14 -0.74 -0.54 -1.05
N LEU A 15 -1.06 -1.54 -1.87
CA LEU A 15 -1.95 -1.38 -3.03
C LEU A 15 -3.35 -0.92 -2.61
N ASP A 16 -3.89 -1.46 -1.51
CA ASP A 16 -5.18 -1.06 -0.97
C ASP A 16 -5.18 0.38 -0.44
N VAL A 17 -4.07 0.82 0.18
CA VAL A 17 -3.87 2.24 0.53
C VAL A 17 -3.94 3.10 -0.73
N MET A 18 -3.19 2.74 -1.77
CA MET A 18 -3.13 3.50 -3.03
C MET A 18 -4.51 3.60 -3.70
N ARG A 19 -5.23 2.49 -3.83
CA ARG A 19 -6.60 2.46 -4.39
C ARG A 19 -7.57 3.30 -3.56
N THR A 20 -7.47 3.24 -2.23
CA THR A 20 -8.32 4.05 -1.35
C THR A 20 -8.04 5.54 -1.53
N TYR A 21 -6.78 5.92 -1.70
CA TYR A 21 -6.40 7.30 -2.02
C TYR A 21 -6.87 7.74 -3.40
N GLU A 22 -6.77 6.90 -4.43
CA GLU A 22 -7.30 7.20 -5.76
C GLU A 22 -8.81 7.41 -5.73
N HIS A 23 -9.54 6.55 -5.01
CA HIS A 23 -10.98 6.69 -4.85
C HIS A 23 -11.33 7.99 -4.09
N LEU A 24 -10.59 8.34 -3.04
CA LEU A 24 -10.73 9.62 -2.35
C LEU A 24 -10.46 10.82 -3.26
N ALA A 25 -9.46 10.73 -4.14
CA ALA A 25 -9.11 11.80 -5.08
C ALA A 25 -10.18 11.99 -6.17
N GLN A 26 -10.88 10.92 -6.55
CA GLN A 26 -11.94 10.95 -7.57
C GLN A 26 -13.31 11.36 -7.00
N GLN A 27 -13.52 11.36 -5.69
CA GLN A 27 -14.79 11.71 -5.06
C GLN A 27 -14.90 13.21 -4.70
N PRO A 28 -15.87 13.95 -5.25
CA PRO A 28 -15.98 15.40 -5.01
C PRO A 28 -16.59 15.83 -3.65
N ARG A 29 -17.25 14.95 -2.85
CA ARG A 29 -17.72 15.10 -1.41
C ARG A 29 -18.97 14.20 -1.16
N PRO A 30 -19.54 14.07 0.06
CA PRO A 30 -19.00 14.28 1.41
C PRO A 30 -18.88 12.98 2.23
N ASP A 31 -19.42 11.84 1.77
CA ASP A 31 -19.42 10.59 2.54
C ASP A 31 -18.12 9.79 2.38
N THR A 32 -17.01 10.47 2.65
CA THR A 32 -15.67 9.87 2.70
C THR A 32 -15.44 9.10 4.00
N ALA A 33 -16.44 9.01 4.90
CA ALA A 33 -16.28 8.38 6.21
C ALA A 33 -15.93 6.89 6.08
N ALA A 34 -16.58 6.17 5.15
CA ALA A 34 -16.25 4.77 4.87
C ALA A 34 -14.83 4.61 4.32
N LEU A 35 -14.43 5.46 3.36
CA LEU A 35 -13.09 5.44 2.77
C LEU A 35 -12.01 5.81 3.79
N ARG A 36 -12.26 6.79 4.65
CA ARG A 36 -11.36 7.17 5.74
C ARG A 36 -11.21 6.07 6.79
N ARG A 37 -12.31 5.41 7.19
CA ARG A 37 -12.26 4.25 8.10
C ARG A 37 -11.46 3.11 7.48
N ARG A 38 -11.67 2.81 6.20
CA ARG A 38 -10.87 1.82 5.46
C ARG A 38 -9.39 2.21 5.43
N LEU A 39 -9.08 3.47 5.13
CA LEU A 39 -7.69 3.95 5.11
C LEU A 39 -7.02 3.81 6.48
N ILE A 40 -7.71 4.13 7.58
CA ILE A 40 -7.19 3.96 8.93
C ILE A 40 -6.94 2.49 9.23
N ALA A 41 -7.90 1.60 8.93
CA ALA A 41 -7.77 0.17 9.16
C ALA A 41 -6.58 -0.43 8.39
N VAL A 42 -6.46 -0.10 7.10
CA VAL A 42 -5.35 -0.59 6.26
C VAL A 42 -4.01 0.01 6.70
N SER A 43 -3.97 1.30 7.07
CA SER A 43 -2.75 1.93 7.61
C SER A 43 -2.31 1.30 8.93
N TRP A 44 -3.26 0.91 9.77
CA TRP A 44 -2.99 0.24 11.03
C TRP A 44 -2.48 -1.20 10.80
N ALA A 45 -3.13 -1.96 9.91
CA ALA A 45 -2.67 -3.28 9.50
C ALA A 45 -1.25 -3.24 8.89
N LEU A 46 -0.97 -2.24 8.06
CA LEU A 46 0.35 -2.01 7.50
C LEU A 46 1.38 -1.70 8.59
N ALA A 47 1.04 -0.87 9.58
CA ALA A 47 1.96 -0.53 10.67
C ALA A 47 2.20 -1.68 11.66
N ALA A 48 1.18 -2.52 11.90
CA ALA A 48 1.24 -3.68 12.78
C ALA A 48 1.83 -4.94 12.09
N HIS A 49 2.18 -4.84 10.81
CA HIS A 49 2.62 -6.00 10.02
C HIS A 49 3.91 -6.61 10.61
N PRO A 50 3.99 -7.95 10.78
CA PRO A 50 5.14 -8.63 11.40
C PRO A 50 6.45 -8.38 10.65
N TYR A 51 6.38 -8.14 9.33
CA TYR A 51 7.52 -7.69 8.53
C TYR A 51 8.27 -6.50 9.13
N TRP A 52 7.60 -5.57 9.83
CA TRP A 52 8.26 -4.41 10.46
C TRP A 52 8.84 -4.70 11.83
N ALA A 53 8.46 -5.81 12.47
CA ALA A 53 8.99 -6.22 13.76
C ALA A 53 10.40 -6.83 13.64
N GLU A 54 10.84 -7.18 12.43
CA GLU A 54 12.17 -7.73 12.18
C GLU A 54 13.27 -6.66 12.27
N PRO A 55 14.43 -6.98 12.88
CA PRO A 55 15.59 -6.08 12.90
C PRO A 55 16.05 -5.69 11.49
N GLY A 56 16.38 -4.40 11.30
CA GLY A 56 16.88 -3.89 10.01
C GLY A 56 15.79 -3.38 9.07
N ARG A 57 14.53 -3.34 9.50
CA ARG A 57 13.41 -2.80 8.73
C ARG A 57 13.32 -1.29 8.95
N SER A 58 13.72 -0.55 7.92
CA SER A 58 13.95 0.89 8.00
C SER A 58 12.85 1.69 7.28
N PRO A 59 12.75 3.02 7.51
CA PRO A 59 11.92 3.91 6.69
C PRO A 59 12.19 3.76 5.18
N ALA A 60 13.41 3.40 4.79
CA ALA A 60 13.77 3.11 3.40
C ALA A 60 13.05 1.87 2.85
N ALA A 61 12.77 0.85 3.67
CA ALA A 61 11.99 -0.31 3.27
C ALA A 61 10.52 0.05 3.00
N ARG A 62 9.93 1.01 3.73
CA ARG A 62 8.59 1.56 3.41
C ARG A 62 8.58 2.30 2.06
N VAL A 63 9.64 3.05 1.76
CA VAL A 63 9.78 3.74 0.46
C VAL A 63 9.93 2.72 -0.68
N ALA A 64 10.73 1.68 -0.49
CA ALA A 64 10.89 0.61 -1.47
C ALA A 64 9.58 -0.18 -1.70
N LEU A 65 8.80 -0.43 -0.63
CA LEU A 65 7.48 -1.05 -0.72
C LEU A 65 6.54 -0.22 -1.60
N ARG A 66 6.43 1.09 -1.31
CA ARG A 66 5.62 2.04 -2.12
C ARG A 66 6.01 2.06 -3.59
N ARG A 67 7.31 2.09 -3.87
CA ARG A 67 7.81 2.04 -5.26
C ARG A 67 7.43 0.73 -5.94
N GLN A 68 7.49 -0.38 -5.22
CA GLN A 68 7.09 -1.67 -5.77
C GLN A 68 5.59 -1.76 -6.03
N ALA A 69 4.76 -1.36 -5.06
CA ALA A 69 3.31 -1.29 -5.23
C ALA A 69 2.92 -0.36 -6.40
N ARG A 70 3.53 0.82 -6.49
CA ARG A 70 3.30 1.75 -7.61
C ARG A 70 3.65 1.12 -8.97
N ALA A 71 4.78 0.43 -9.06
CA ALA A 71 5.17 -0.26 -10.29
C ALA A 71 4.23 -1.41 -10.66
N GLN A 72 3.55 -2.05 -9.69
CA GLN A 72 2.52 -3.05 -9.97
C GLN A 72 1.20 -2.41 -10.41
N SER A 73 0.81 -1.27 -9.82
CA SER A 73 -0.38 -0.52 -10.24
C SER A 73 -0.22 0.12 -11.62
N ASP A 74 0.99 0.58 -11.94
CA ASP A 74 1.33 1.25 -13.20
C ASP A 74 1.70 0.27 -14.32
N ALA A 75 2.03 -0.98 -13.97
CA ALA A 75 2.22 -2.03 -14.97
C ALA A 75 0.93 -2.14 -15.80
N PRO A 76 1.01 -2.03 -17.14
CA PRO A 76 -0.15 -2.28 -17.97
C PRO A 76 -0.62 -3.68 -17.61
N ALA A 77 -1.92 -3.82 -17.29
CA ALA A 77 -2.55 -5.11 -17.10
C ALA A 77 -2.29 -5.93 -18.37
N VAL A 78 -1.23 -6.75 -18.35
CA VAL A 78 -0.94 -7.67 -19.44
C VAL A 78 -2.05 -8.71 -19.35
N LYS A 79 -3.06 -8.48 -20.17
CA LYS A 79 -4.24 -9.31 -20.29
C LYS A 79 -3.76 -10.60 -20.96
N ALA A 80 -3.76 -11.70 -20.21
CA ALA A 80 -3.72 -13.05 -20.76
C ALA A 80 -5.06 -13.37 -21.43
#